data_AF-A0A1B6L284-F1
#
_entry.id   AF-A0A1B6L284-F1
#
_cell.length_a   1.000
_cell.length_b   1.000
_cell.length_c   1.000
_cell.angle_alpha   90.00
_cell.angle_beta   90.00
_cell.angle_gamma   90.00
#
_symmetry.space_group_name_H-M   'P 1'
#
loop_
_entity.id
_entity.type
_entity.pdbx_description
1 polymer ?
#
loop_
_entity_poly.entity_id
_entity_poly.type
_entity_poly.pdbx_seq_one_letter_code
_entity_poly.pdbx_strand_id
1 'polypeptide(L)'
;MQSNGVGGGFVMTIYNKTENKSYSLIARETAPSLATQDMYVNHSDWSTLGPMAVAVPGELKGYQELHERFGKRPWSELFQPTIALCEEGVPVNKRLAEHFAEEAVNIQNSDTFVQVILNSTGGRLPKEGDKIKLPLLARTLSVIAGSPNMAEELYNGSLTAQFVADIQAAGGIITEADMNNYTVQWEDPYK
;
A
#
# COMPACT_ATOMS: atom_id res chain seq x y z
N MET A 1 0.49 -0.20 -11.79
CA MET A 1 0.36 0.40 -10.44
C MET A 1 -1.12 0.62 -10.14
N GLN A 2 -1.90 -0.48 -10.10
CA GLN A 2 -3.33 -0.44 -9.80
C GLN A 2 -3.82 -1.76 -9.16
N SER A 3 -2.90 -2.69 -8.90
CA SER A 3 -3.23 -4.08 -8.55
C SER A 3 -2.69 -4.50 -7.19
N ASN A 4 -1.68 -3.78 -6.68
CA ASN A 4 -1.05 -3.99 -5.38
C ASN A 4 -0.27 -2.74 -4.98
N GLY A 5 0.08 -2.66 -3.70
CA GLY A 5 0.91 -1.59 -3.15
C GLY A 5 0.97 -1.65 -1.62
N VAL A 6 1.83 -0.79 -1.06
CA VAL A 6 2.09 -0.72 0.40
C VAL A 6 0.87 -0.32 1.24
N GLY A 7 -0.20 0.19 0.61
CA GLY A 7 -1.48 0.51 1.25
C GLY A 7 -2.49 -0.63 1.25
N GLY A 8 -2.14 -1.84 0.79
CA GLY A 8 -3.01 -3.02 0.77
C GLY A 8 -2.53 -4.11 1.73
N GLY A 9 -2.77 -5.37 1.36
CA GLY A 9 -2.28 -6.55 2.06
C GLY A 9 -2.21 -7.79 1.17
N PHE A 10 -1.54 -8.83 1.66
CA PHE A 10 -1.26 -10.05 0.89
C PHE A 10 -1.39 -11.33 1.71
N VAL A 11 -1.39 -12.47 1.01
CA VAL A 11 -1.14 -13.79 1.59
C VAL A 11 0.04 -14.40 0.84
N MET A 12 1.02 -14.94 1.56
CA MET A 12 2.20 -15.57 0.95
C MET A 12 2.42 -16.96 1.52
N THR A 13 2.49 -17.96 0.66
CA THR A 13 2.96 -19.30 1.02
C THR A 13 4.44 -19.43 0.69
N ILE A 14 5.26 -19.77 1.70
CA ILE A 14 6.70 -19.97 1.59
C ILE A 14 7.02 -21.43 1.82
N TYR A 15 7.81 -22.04 0.94
CA TYR A 15 8.44 -23.33 1.20
C TYR A 15 9.90 -23.12 1.60
N ASN A 16 10.24 -23.50 2.84
CA ASN A 16 11.61 -23.52 3.33
C ASN A 16 12.24 -24.89 3.06
N LYS A 17 13.22 -24.93 2.15
CA LYS A 17 13.88 -26.17 1.75
C LYS A 17 14.71 -26.80 2.87
N THR A 18 15.39 -25.99 3.69
CA THR A 18 16.25 -26.48 4.78
C THR A 18 15.43 -27.18 5.86
N GLU A 19 14.24 -26.64 6.15
CA GLU A 19 13.31 -27.21 7.12
C GLU A 19 12.38 -28.26 6.51
N ASN A 20 12.36 -28.37 5.17
CA ASN A 20 11.38 -29.15 4.42
C ASN A 20 9.93 -28.87 4.85
N LYS A 21 9.63 -27.60 5.16
CA LYS A 21 8.34 -27.15 5.69
C LYS A 21 7.80 -25.98 4.88
N SER A 22 6.48 -25.93 4.73
CA SER A 22 5.78 -24.78 4.17
C SER A 22 5.08 -23.97 5.25
N TYR A 23 4.97 -22.67 5.03
CA TYR A 23 4.32 -21.69 5.89
C TYR A 23 3.40 -20.82 5.07
N SER A 24 2.33 -20.31 5.66
CA SER A 24 1.52 -19.24 5.10
C SER A 24 1.58 -18.04 6.04
N LEU A 25 1.91 -16.87 5.49
CA LEU A 25 1.77 -15.59 6.16
C LEU A 25 0.52 -14.89 5.61
N ILE A 26 -0.41 -14.55 6.50
CA ILE A 26 -1.58 -13.73 6.22
C ILE A 26 -1.27 -12.31 6.70
N ALA A 27 -1.04 -11.42 5.73
CA ALA A 27 -0.88 -9.98 5.92
C ALA A 27 -2.04 -9.23 5.23
N ARG A 28 -3.26 -9.80 5.35
CA ARG A 28 -4.50 -9.20 4.85
C ARG A 28 -4.90 -8.04 5.74
N GLU A 29 -5.53 -7.04 5.11
CA GLU A 29 -6.05 -5.88 5.81
C GLU A 29 -7.11 -6.28 6.85
N THR A 30 -7.21 -5.53 7.95
CA THR A 30 -8.23 -5.73 8.98
C THR A 30 -9.21 -4.57 9.00
N ALA A 31 -10.46 -4.87 9.38
CA ALA A 31 -11.46 -3.83 9.61
C ALA A 31 -11.00 -2.91 10.75
N PRO A 32 -11.10 -1.58 10.60
CA PRO A 32 -10.81 -0.65 11.70
C PRO A 32 -11.72 -0.91 12.90
N SER A 33 -11.28 -0.59 14.10
CA SER A 33 -12.05 -0.81 15.34
C SER A 33 -13.40 -0.10 15.40
N LEU A 34 -13.57 0.98 14.63
CA LEU A 34 -14.83 1.72 14.50
C LEU A 34 -15.77 1.15 13.42
N ALA A 35 -15.38 0.11 12.69
CA ALA A 35 -16.24 -0.53 11.70
C ALA A 35 -17.44 -1.21 12.37
N THR A 36 -18.63 -1.06 11.78
CA THR A 36 -19.86 -1.72 12.23
C THR A 36 -20.40 -2.64 11.16
N GLN A 37 -21.18 -3.64 11.57
CA GLN A 37 -21.77 -4.62 10.65
C GLN A 37 -22.66 -3.96 9.58
N ASP A 38 -23.27 -2.82 9.89
CA ASP A 38 -24.28 -2.14 9.07
C ASP A 38 -23.77 -0.86 8.38
N MET A 39 -22.48 -0.52 8.48
CA MET A 39 -21.90 0.74 7.99
C MET A 39 -22.11 1.03 6.48
N TYR A 40 -22.53 0.01 5.70
CA TYR A 40 -22.79 0.13 4.26
C TYR A 40 -24.23 -0.14 3.83
N VAL A 41 -25.16 -0.46 4.74
CA VAL A 41 -26.52 -0.94 4.40
C VAL A 41 -27.32 0.03 3.52
N ASN A 42 -27.01 1.33 3.58
CA ASN A 42 -27.61 2.37 2.72
C ASN A 42 -26.58 3.16 1.91
N HIS A 43 -25.32 2.72 1.93
CA HIS A 43 -24.18 3.39 1.31
C HIS A 43 -23.28 2.34 0.67
N SER A 44 -23.84 1.47 -0.17
CA SER A 44 -23.11 0.34 -0.78
C SER A 44 -21.85 0.79 -1.51
N ASP A 45 -21.89 1.94 -2.17
CA ASP A 45 -20.77 2.46 -2.96
C ASP A 45 -19.56 2.84 -2.08
N TRP A 46 -19.76 3.12 -0.79
CA TRP A 46 -18.69 3.42 0.15
C TRP A 46 -17.82 2.20 0.48
N SER A 47 -18.28 0.99 0.13
CA SER A 47 -17.51 -0.24 0.30
C SER A 47 -16.48 -0.46 -0.80
N THR A 48 -16.58 0.27 -1.91
CA THR A 48 -15.71 0.10 -3.09
C THR A 48 -14.90 1.34 -3.44
N LEU A 49 -15.43 2.53 -3.16
CA LEU A 49 -14.78 3.79 -3.47
C LEU A 49 -14.81 4.76 -2.29
N GLY A 50 -13.68 5.43 -2.07
CA GLY A 50 -13.53 6.45 -1.05
C GLY A 50 -12.95 5.94 0.27
N PRO A 51 -12.82 6.81 1.25
CA PRO A 51 -12.02 6.55 2.46
C PRO A 51 -12.68 5.58 3.43
N MET A 52 -14.00 5.41 3.34
CA MET A 52 -14.71 4.37 4.10
C MET A 52 -14.38 2.96 3.62
N ALA A 53 -13.98 2.78 2.36
CA ALA A 53 -13.57 1.48 1.81
C ALA A 53 -12.17 1.03 2.30
N VAL A 54 -11.44 1.91 3.00
CA VAL A 54 -10.06 1.66 3.42
C VAL A 54 -10.02 0.84 4.71
N ALA A 55 -9.34 -0.31 4.64
CA ALA A 55 -9.01 -1.15 5.79
C ALA A 55 -7.57 -0.92 6.26
N VAL A 56 -7.22 -1.40 7.45
CA VAL A 56 -5.87 -1.21 8.02
C VAL A 56 -4.85 -1.97 7.16
N PRO A 57 -3.85 -1.31 6.56
CA PRO A 57 -2.97 -1.92 5.56
C PRO A 57 -2.00 -2.92 6.19
N GLY A 58 -1.79 -4.06 5.54
CA GLY A 58 -0.96 -5.15 6.05
C GLY A 58 0.37 -5.38 5.35
N GLU A 59 0.53 -4.81 4.15
CA GLU A 59 1.62 -5.15 3.22
C GLU A 59 3.02 -4.97 3.86
N LEU A 60 3.31 -3.81 4.44
CA LEU A 60 4.62 -3.51 4.97
C LEU A 60 4.95 -4.31 6.24
N LYS A 61 3.97 -4.54 7.11
CA LYS A 61 4.15 -5.40 8.29
C LYS A 61 4.47 -6.84 7.85
N GLY A 62 3.79 -7.33 6.82
CA GLY A 62 4.06 -8.65 6.25
C GLY A 62 5.46 -8.75 5.65
N TYR A 63 5.93 -7.71 4.95
CA TYR A 63 7.29 -7.68 4.42
C TYR A 63 8.34 -7.68 5.54
N GLN A 64 8.14 -6.90 6.60
CA GLN A 64 9.04 -6.89 7.75
C GLN A 64 9.08 -8.26 8.42
N GLU A 65 7.92 -8.88 8.71
CA GLU A 65 7.85 -10.20 9.33
C GLU A 65 8.59 -11.28 8.50
N LEU A 66 8.41 -11.27 7.17
CA LEU A 66 9.14 -12.17 6.28
C LEU A 66 10.64 -11.90 6.27
N HIS A 67 11.02 -10.63 6.30
CA HIS A 67 12.41 -10.22 6.29
C HIS A 67 13.13 -10.59 7.59
N GLU A 68 12.51 -10.37 8.74
CA GLU A 68 13.05 -10.77 10.04
C GLU A 68 13.24 -12.29 10.12
N ARG A 69 12.30 -13.06 9.58
CA ARG A 69 12.34 -14.52 9.66
C ARG A 69 13.23 -15.18 8.61
N PHE A 70 13.22 -14.68 7.37
CA PHE A 70 13.84 -15.35 6.21
C PHE A 70 14.78 -14.45 5.40
N GLY A 71 14.87 -13.17 5.72
CA GLY A 71 15.68 -12.18 5.02
C GLY A 71 17.18 -12.50 5.07
N LYS A 72 17.87 -12.21 3.97
CA LYS A 72 19.33 -12.40 3.84
C LYS A 72 20.08 -11.13 3.43
N ARG A 73 19.36 -10.18 2.86
CA ARG A 73 19.89 -8.89 2.43
C ARG A 73 19.50 -7.82 3.44
N PRO A 74 20.29 -6.76 3.62
CA PRO A 74 19.84 -5.59 4.37
C PRO A 74 18.50 -5.08 3.86
N TRP A 75 17.59 -4.74 4.78
CA TRP A 75 16.25 -4.24 4.45
C TRP A 75 16.29 -3.06 3.49
N SER A 76 17.15 -2.09 3.76
CA SER A 76 17.32 -0.89 2.95
C SER A 76 17.65 -1.18 1.48
N GLU A 77 18.43 -2.23 1.19
CA GLU A 77 18.82 -2.62 -0.17
C GLU A 77 17.63 -3.10 -1.01
N LEU A 78 16.59 -3.66 -0.38
CA LEU A 78 15.41 -4.18 -1.07
C LEU A 78 14.53 -3.06 -1.67
N PHE A 79 14.61 -1.85 -1.12
CA PHE A 79 13.80 -0.71 -1.54
C PHE A 79 14.49 0.17 -2.58
N GLN A 80 15.84 0.18 -2.64
CA GLN A 80 16.59 1.09 -3.51
C GLN A 80 16.17 1.03 -4.98
N PRO A 81 15.97 -0.15 -5.60
CA PRO A 81 15.54 -0.21 -7.00
C PRO A 81 14.17 0.46 -7.22
N THR A 82 13.23 0.26 -6.30
CA THR A 82 11.88 0.82 -6.39
C THR A 82 11.87 2.33 -6.12
N ILE A 83 12.69 2.81 -5.18
CA ILE A 83 12.87 4.25 -4.91
C ILE A 83 13.38 4.94 -6.18
N ALA A 84 14.44 4.40 -6.81
CA ALA A 84 14.98 4.94 -8.05
C ALA A 84 13.92 4.97 -9.17
N LEU A 85 13.14 3.90 -9.34
CA LEU A 85 12.04 3.86 -10.32
C LEU A 85 10.97 4.94 -10.04
N CYS A 86 10.65 5.20 -8.77
CA CYS A 86 9.69 6.24 -8.39
C CYS A 86 10.21 7.65 -8.72
N GLU A 87 11.52 7.89 -8.62
CA GLU A 87 12.16 9.18 -8.89
C GLU A 87 12.40 9.42 -10.40
N GLU A 88 12.92 8.41 -11.09
CA GLU A 88 13.25 8.44 -12.52
C GLU A 88 11.99 8.37 -13.39
N GLY A 89 10.98 7.66 -12.91
CA GLY A 89 9.69 7.46 -13.53
C GLY A 89 9.57 6.10 -14.24
N VAL A 90 8.39 5.49 -14.11
CA VAL A 90 8.06 4.19 -14.68
C VAL A 90 7.31 4.38 -16.01
N PRO A 91 7.68 3.65 -17.08
CA PRO A 91 6.93 3.70 -18.32
C PRO A 91 5.52 3.13 -18.15
N VAL A 92 4.53 3.85 -18.65
CA VAL A 92 3.15 3.43 -18.70
C VAL A 92 3.01 2.38 -19.79
N ASN A 93 2.61 1.17 -19.41
CA ASN A 93 2.30 0.12 -20.38
C ASN A 93 0.86 0.28 -20.91
N LYS A 94 0.53 -0.44 -21.98
CA LYS A 94 -0.79 -0.42 -22.60
C LYS A 94 -1.94 -0.57 -21.60
N ARG A 95 -1.90 -1.60 -20.75
CA ARG A 95 -3.00 -1.88 -19.80
C ARG A 95 -3.19 -0.75 -18.78
N LEU A 96 -2.10 -0.14 -18.32
CA LEU A 96 -2.16 0.98 -17.38
C LEU A 96 -2.71 2.24 -18.07
N ALA A 97 -2.35 2.49 -19.34
CA ALA A 97 -2.94 3.58 -20.11
C ALA A 97 -4.45 3.41 -20.33
N GLU A 98 -4.89 2.18 -20.66
CA GLU A 98 -6.31 1.83 -20.76
C GLU A 98 -7.02 2.09 -19.43
N HIS A 99 -6.42 1.68 -18.30
CA HIS A 99 -7.00 1.91 -16.99
C HIS A 99 -7.12 3.40 -16.63
N PHE A 100 -6.12 4.23 -16.96
CA PHE A 100 -6.26 5.68 -16.77
C PHE A 100 -7.37 6.29 -17.61
N ALA A 101 -7.64 5.75 -18.80
CA ALA A 101 -8.76 6.19 -19.62
C ALA A 101 -10.11 5.74 -19.03
N GLU A 102 -10.19 4.52 -18.49
CA GLU A 102 -11.36 4.00 -17.77
C GLU A 102 -11.68 4.87 -16.53
N GLU A 103 -10.65 5.26 -15.78
CA GLU A 103 -10.77 6.01 -14.51
C GLU A 103 -10.68 7.54 -14.67
N ALA A 104 -10.77 8.06 -15.91
CA ALA A 104 -10.54 9.46 -16.23
C ALA A 104 -11.34 10.43 -15.33
N VAL A 105 -12.62 10.13 -15.10
CA VAL A 105 -13.51 10.94 -14.27
C VAL A 105 -13.08 10.93 -12.80
N ASN A 106 -12.75 9.76 -12.26
CA ASN A 106 -12.30 9.62 -10.86
C ASN A 106 -10.96 10.30 -10.63
N ILE A 107 -10.04 10.21 -11.60
CA ILE A 107 -8.75 10.88 -11.56
C ILE A 107 -8.93 12.41 -11.58
N GLN A 108 -9.78 12.94 -12.46
CA GLN A 108 -10.01 14.38 -12.59
C GLN A 108 -10.74 14.99 -11.39
N ASN A 109 -11.55 14.19 -10.69
CA ASN A 109 -12.31 14.62 -9.51
C ASN A 109 -11.52 14.47 -8.19
N SER A 110 -10.27 14.02 -8.24
CA SER A 110 -9.42 13.82 -7.05
C SER A 110 -8.15 14.66 -7.17
N ASP A 111 -8.03 15.68 -6.31
CA ASP A 111 -6.86 16.55 -6.27
C ASP A 111 -5.55 15.75 -6.08
N THR A 112 -5.59 14.70 -5.26
CA THR A 112 -4.45 13.80 -5.05
C THR A 112 -4.09 13.04 -6.33
N PHE A 113 -5.06 12.50 -7.06
CA PHE A 113 -4.77 11.79 -8.31
C PHE A 113 -4.32 12.74 -9.41
N VAL A 114 -4.88 13.94 -9.51
CA VAL A 114 -4.39 14.99 -10.40
C VAL A 114 -2.91 15.27 -10.09
N GLN A 115 -2.57 15.47 -8.82
CA GLN A 115 -1.20 15.78 -8.40
C GLN A 115 -0.22 14.64 -8.66
N VAL A 116 -0.62 13.39 -8.47
CA VAL A 116 0.28 12.24 -8.57
C VAL A 116 0.39 11.73 -10.01
N ILE A 117 -0.72 11.68 -10.74
CA ILE A 117 -0.82 11.03 -12.06
C ILE A 117 -0.61 12.05 -13.19
N LEU A 118 -1.29 13.21 -13.15
CA LEU A 118 -1.31 14.14 -14.28
C LEU A 118 -0.11 15.09 -14.31
N ASN A 119 0.53 15.36 -13.16
CA ASN A 119 1.69 16.24 -13.10
C ASN A 119 2.86 15.73 -13.93
N SER A 120 3.05 14.41 -14.02
CA SER A 120 4.13 13.82 -14.81
C SER A 120 3.95 14.00 -16.33
N THR A 121 2.75 14.37 -16.76
CA THR A 121 2.35 14.45 -18.18
C THR A 121 1.87 15.84 -18.58
N GLY A 122 2.04 16.86 -17.73
CA GLY A 122 1.61 18.23 -18.02
C GLY A 122 0.09 18.40 -17.98
N GLY A 123 -0.60 17.69 -17.08
CA GLY A 123 -2.03 17.84 -16.82
C GLY A 123 -2.95 16.96 -17.67
N ARG A 124 -2.41 16.18 -18.63
CA ARG A 124 -3.20 15.22 -19.43
C ARG A 124 -3.14 13.82 -18.84
N LEU A 125 -4.11 12.98 -19.17
CA LEU A 125 -4.02 11.55 -18.84
C LEU A 125 -2.75 10.91 -19.46
N PRO A 126 -2.02 10.08 -18.70
CA PRO A 126 -0.89 9.34 -19.22
C PRO A 126 -1.29 8.33 -20.28
N LYS A 127 -0.45 8.20 -21.30
CA LYS A 127 -0.59 7.28 -22.43
C LYS A 127 0.54 6.26 -22.41
N GLU A 128 0.38 5.18 -23.17
CA GLU A 128 1.43 4.19 -23.33
C GLU A 128 2.76 4.84 -23.78
N GLY A 129 3.85 4.48 -23.11
CA GLY A 129 5.18 5.04 -23.33
C GLY A 129 5.51 6.31 -22.53
N ASP A 130 4.51 7.00 -21.96
CA ASP A 130 4.78 8.09 -21.02
C ASP A 130 5.48 7.58 -19.77
N LYS A 131 6.17 8.46 -19.04
CA LYS A 131 6.75 8.15 -17.74
C LYS A 131 5.95 8.83 -16.62
N ILE A 132 5.62 8.07 -15.58
CA ILE A 132 5.01 8.60 -14.35
C ILE A 132 6.03 8.54 -13.23
N LYS A 133 6.23 9.68 -12.57
CA LYS A 133 7.07 9.81 -11.38
C LYS A 133 6.22 9.82 -10.12
N LEU A 134 6.71 9.19 -9.06
CA LEU A 134 6.05 9.08 -7.76
C LEU A 134 6.97 9.57 -6.63
N PRO A 135 7.38 10.85 -6.62
CA PRO A 135 8.38 11.36 -5.67
C PRO A 135 7.90 11.37 -4.21
N LEU A 136 6.58 11.37 -3.96
CA LEU A 136 6.04 11.24 -2.60
C LEU A 136 6.13 9.79 -2.10
N LEU A 137 5.87 8.83 -2.99
CA LEU A 137 6.07 7.42 -2.67
C LEU A 137 7.56 7.12 -2.46
N ALA A 138 8.44 7.66 -3.32
CA ALA A 138 9.89 7.54 -3.14
C ALA A 138 10.31 7.97 -1.73
N ARG A 139 9.86 9.15 -1.28
CA ARG A 139 10.14 9.67 0.07
C ARG A 139 9.63 8.76 1.18
N THR A 140 8.39 8.27 1.05
CA THR A 140 7.79 7.33 2.01
C THR A 140 8.63 6.05 2.11
N LEU A 141 8.99 5.47 0.97
CA LEU A 141 9.83 4.27 0.90
C LEU A 141 11.24 4.52 1.42
N SER A 142 11.82 5.72 1.23
CA SER A 142 13.12 6.09 1.79
C SER A 142 13.11 6.14 3.32
N VAL A 143 12.04 6.67 3.93
CA VAL A 143 11.86 6.66 5.40
C VAL A 143 11.83 5.23 5.92
N ILE A 144 10.99 4.38 5.32
CA ILE A 144 10.84 2.97 5.70
C ILE A 144 12.14 2.18 5.50
N ALA A 145 12.85 2.44 4.40
CA ALA A 145 14.09 1.75 4.07
C ALA A 145 15.26 2.15 4.98
N GLY A 146 15.34 3.42 5.35
CA GLY A 146 16.43 3.99 6.14
C GLY A 146 16.24 3.93 7.65
N SER A 147 15.03 3.64 8.13
CA SER A 147 14.73 3.59 9.55
C SER A 147 15.17 2.27 10.19
N PRO A 148 15.74 2.31 11.42
CA PRO A 148 15.94 1.09 12.22
C PRO A 148 14.62 0.41 12.62
N ASN A 149 13.50 1.13 12.59
CA ASN A 149 12.17 0.61 12.91
C ASN A 149 11.45 0.01 11.67
N MET A 150 12.07 0.09 10.49
CA MET A 150 11.59 -0.57 9.27
C MET A 150 10.12 -0.21 8.93
N ALA A 151 9.22 -1.19 8.85
CA ALA A 151 7.81 -0.97 8.54
C ALA A 151 7.06 -0.28 9.69
N GLU A 152 7.54 -0.36 10.94
CA GLU A 152 6.92 0.33 12.08
C GLU A 152 6.86 1.85 11.87
N GLU A 153 7.65 2.43 10.97
CA GLU A 153 7.50 3.84 10.61
C GLU A 153 6.08 4.19 10.15
N LEU A 154 5.38 3.26 9.49
CA LEU A 154 3.97 3.42 9.11
C LEU A 154 3.01 3.09 10.26
N TYR A 155 3.31 2.08 11.07
CA TYR A 155 2.36 1.54 12.05
C TYR A 155 2.39 2.26 13.39
N ASN A 156 3.58 2.59 13.90
CA ASN A 156 3.82 3.24 15.19
C ASN A 156 5.10 4.10 15.13
N GLY A 157 5.17 5.00 14.16
CA GLY A 157 6.37 5.79 13.88
C GLY A 157 6.08 7.11 13.18
N SER A 158 7.07 7.62 12.44
CA SER A 158 7.03 8.99 11.91
C SER A 158 5.98 9.24 10.84
N LEU A 159 5.46 8.19 10.19
CA LEU A 159 4.45 8.29 9.13
C LEU A 159 3.02 8.06 9.65
N THR A 160 2.86 7.45 10.84
CA THR A 160 1.55 6.99 11.34
C THR A 160 0.55 8.11 11.51
N ALA A 161 0.92 9.18 12.21
CA ALA A 161 0.01 10.30 12.49
C ALA A 161 -0.46 10.98 11.20
N GLN A 162 0.44 11.19 10.23
CA GLN A 162 0.08 11.79 8.94
C GLN A 162 -0.84 10.88 8.14
N PHE A 163 -0.55 9.58 8.09
CA PHE A 163 -1.38 8.60 7.39
C PHE A 163 -2.81 8.56 7.95
N VAL A 164 -2.95 8.51 9.27
CA VAL A 164 -4.26 8.52 9.94
C VAL A 164 -4.98 9.84 9.71
N ALA A 165 -4.27 10.97 9.82
CA ALA A 165 -4.86 12.28 9.57
C ALA A 165 -5.40 12.43 8.13
N ASP A 166 -4.68 11.94 7.12
CA ASP A 166 -5.11 11.99 5.73
C ASP A 166 -6.38 11.16 5.50
N ILE A 167 -6.45 9.95 6.08
CA ILE A 167 -7.65 9.09 5.99
C ILE A 167 -8.84 9.74 6.66
N GLN A 168 -8.66 10.26 7.89
CA GLN A 168 -9.75 10.88 8.65
C GLN A 168 -10.21 12.20 8.02
N ALA A 169 -9.30 13.00 7.47
CA ALA A 169 -9.64 14.22 6.73
C ALA A 169 -10.47 13.92 5.47
N ALA A 170 -10.23 12.77 4.83
CA ALA A 170 -11.07 12.30 3.73
C ALA A 170 -12.44 11.76 4.21
N GLY A 171 -12.57 11.39 5.49
CA GLY A 171 -13.80 10.86 6.09
C GLY A 171 -13.76 9.37 6.44
N GLY A 172 -12.57 8.75 6.45
CA GLY A 172 -12.36 7.37 6.86
C GLY A 172 -12.25 7.22 8.38
N ILE A 173 -12.24 5.97 8.85
CA ILE A 173 -12.40 5.63 10.27
C ILE A 173 -11.20 4.91 10.89
N ILE A 174 -10.08 4.79 10.17
CA ILE A 174 -8.83 4.26 10.74
C ILE A 174 -8.33 5.20 11.82
N THR A 175 -7.85 4.63 12.93
CA THR A 175 -7.23 5.34 14.04
C THR A 175 -5.76 4.94 14.20
N GLU A 176 -4.99 5.74 14.95
CA GLU A 176 -3.62 5.34 15.32
C GLU A 176 -3.59 4.04 16.13
N ALA A 177 -4.61 3.79 16.95
CA ALA A 177 -4.73 2.55 17.69
C ALA A 177 -4.91 1.33 16.76
N ASP A 178 -5.64 1.49 15.65
CA ASP A 178 -5.79 0.42 14.66
C ASP A 178 -4.44 0.11 13.99
N MET A 179 -3.67 1.15 13.63
CA MET A 179 -2.34 1.01 13.05
C MET A 179 -1.37 0.34 14.03
N ASN A 180 -1.32 0.82 15.28
CA ASN A 180 -0.43 0.30 16.32
C ASN A 180 -0.71 -1.17 16.68
N ASN A 181 -1.98 -1.59 16.62
CA ASN A 181 -2.40 -2.94 16.98
C ASN A 181 -2.40 -3.93 15.80
N TYR A 182 -2.06 -3.49 14.58
CA TYR A 182 -2.05 -4.38 13.43
C TYR A 182 -0.96 -5.45 13.56
N THR A 183 -1.35 -6.72 13.39
CA THR A 183 -0.44 -7.87 13.40
C THR A 183 -0.75 -8.82 12.25
N VAL A 184 0.30 -9.44 11.72
CA VAL A 184 0.19 -10.51 10.72
C VAL A 184 -0.02 -11.87 11.39
N GLN A 185 -0.52 -12.86 10.65
CA GLN A 185 -0.82 -14.19 11.17
C GLN A 185 -0.04 -15.27 10.41
N TRP A 186 0.62 -16.16 11.14
CA TRP A 186 1.27 -17.34 10.59
C TRP A 186 0.34 -18.56 10.71
N GLU A 187 0.16 -19.26 9.60
CA GLU A 187 -0.64 -20.49 9.53
C GLU A 187 0.12 -21.60 8.81
N ASP A 188 -0.27 -22.85 9.08
CA ASP A 188 0.13 -23.96 8.23
C ASP A 188 -0.68 -23.88 6.92
N PRO A 189 -0.05 -24.06 5.74
CA PRO A 189 -0.75 -24.00 4.48
C PRO A 189 -1.76 -25.14 4.36
N TYR A 190 -2.93 -24.84 3.79
CA TYR A 190 -3.88 -25.86 3.36
C TYR A 190 -3.19 -26.83 2.39
N LYS A 191 -3.40 -28.13 2.63
CA LYS A 191 -2.83 -29.24 1.85
C LYS A 191 -3.81 -29.75 0.83
#